data_AF-A0A558CZC9-F1
#
_entry.id   AF-A0A558CZC9-F1
#
_cell.length_a   1.000
_cell.length_b   1.000
_cell.length_c   1.000
_cell.angle_alpha   90.00
_cell.angle_beta   90.00
_cell.angle_gamma   90.00
#
_symmetry.space_group_name_H-M   'P 1'
#
loop_
_entity.id
_entity.type
_entity.pdbx_description
1 polymer ?
#
loop_
_entity_poly.entity_id
_entity_poly.type
_entity_poly.pdbx_seq_one_letter_code
_entity_poly.pdbx_strand_id
1 'polypeptide(L)'
;MTCRESAPTAARRVRSAIFAALVRIYHSLASSAQYGGLGKADGVVLYPVTVFDGVPAVANLDPDLLDALRRAARDARDDGVEFFVNSGWRSRDYQEHLRREAVSKYGSEREAARWVATVDTSAHVAGHAVDIGPSGARRWLSEHGARYGLCQIYRNEPWHYELRPEAIDGGCPPLYADPTHDPRMQQ
;
A
#
# COMPACT_ATOMS: atom_id res chain seq x y z
N MET A 1 -57.49 39.83 4.28
CA MET A 1 -56.92 41.14 3.87
C MET A 1 -55.75 41.40 4.79
N THR A 2 -54.48 41.39 4.41
CA THR A 2 -53.81 41.60 3.12
C THR A 2 -52.44 40.91 3.14
N CYS A 3 -51.98 40.54 1.96
CA CYS A 3 -50.71 39.89 1.64
C CYS A 3 -49.46 40.71 1.98
N ARG A 4 -48.34 40.03 2.24
CA ARG A 4 -47.09 40.27 1.50
C ARG A 4 -46.11 39.11 1.63
N GLU A 5 -45.87 38.44 0.50
CA GLU A 5 -44.72 37.59 0.25
C GLU A 5 -43.42 38.41 0.36
N SER A 6 -42.35 37.75 0.79
CA SER A 6 -40.98 38.20 0.54
C SER A 6 -40.15 36.99 0.13
N ALA A 7 -39.63 37.04 -1.09
CA ALA A 7 -38.89 35.98 -1.76
C ALA A 7 -37.52 35.71 -1.12
N PRO A 8 -36.97 34.48 -1.24
CA PRO A 8 -35.61 34.19 -0.81
C PRO A 8 -34.60 34.74 -1.82
N THR A 9 -33.68 35.59 -1.37
CA THR A 9 -32.54 36.03 -2.17
C THR A 9 -31.57 34.87 -2.33
N ALA A 10 -31.51 34.30 -3.54
CA ALA A 10 -30.54 33.28 -3.90
C ALA A 10 -29.12 33.87 -3.90
N ALA A 11 -28.40 33.72 -2.79
CA ALA A 11 -26.96 33.93 -2.76
C ALA A 11 -26.28 32.81 -3.58
N ARG A 12 -25.97 33.15 -4.83
CA ARG A 12 -25.24 32.32 -5.79
C ARG A 12 -23.86 31.98 -5.20
N ARG A 13 -23.69 30.77 -4.65
CA ARG A 13 -22.37 30.23 -4.28
C ARG A 13 -21.57 29.98 -5.55
N VAL A 14 -20.73 30.93 -5.94
CA VAL A 14 -19.63 30.66 -6.87
C VAL A 14 -18.57 29.89 -6.08
N ARG A 15 -18.70 28.55 -6.02
CA ARG A 15 -17.61 27.70 -5.53
C ARG A 15 -16.49 27.76 -6.56
N SER A 16 -15.50 28.59 -6.28
CA SER A 16 -14.33 28.80 -7.13
C SER A 16 -13.56 27.50 -7.31
N ALA A 17 -13.58 26.94 -8.53
CA ALA A 17 -12.79 25.75 -8.90
C ALA A 17 -11.27 25.96 -8.74
N ILE A 18 -10.84 27.22 -8.64
CA ILE A 18 -9.43 27.64 -8.52
C ILE A 18 -8.84 27.28 -7.15
N PHE A 19 -9.63 27.31 -6.08
CA PHE A 19 -9.14 26.97 -4.73
C PHE A 19 -8.85 25.47 -4.59
N ALA A 20 -9.66 24.60 -5.21
CA ALA A 20 -9.44 23.15 -5.18
C ALA A 20 -8.23 22.73 -6.03
N ALA A 21 -7.96 23.42 -7.15
CA ALA A 21 -6.80 23.17 -7.98
C ALA A 21 -5.49 23.53 -7.28
N LEU A 22 -5.44 24.69 -6.60
CA LEU A 22 -4.24 25.13 -5.86
C LEU A 22 -3.92 24.24 -4.64
N VAL A 23 -4.93 23.74 -3.93
CA VAL A 23 -4.72 22.78 -2.82
C VAL A 23 -4.21 21.42 -3.32
N ARG A 24 -4.67 20.96 -4.49
CA ARG A 24 -4.18 19.73 -5.15
C ARG A 24 -2.73 19.86 -5.61
N ILE A 25 -2.35 21.02 -6.15
CA ILE A 25 -0.96 21.29 -6.57
C ILE A 25 -0.03 21.35 -5.36
N TYR A 26 -0.44 21.98 -4.24
CA TYR A 26 0.35 22.01 -3.01
C TYR A 26 0.53 20.63 -2.37
N HIS A 27 -0.51 19.78 -2.31
CA HIS A 27 -0.36 18.40 -1.82
C HIS A 27 0.55 17.55 -2.72
N SER A 28 0.48 17.76 -4.04
CA SER A 28 1.34 17.06 -5.00
C SER A 28 2.83 17.42 -4.83
N LEU A 29 3.15 18.70 -4.63
CA LEU A 29 4.53 19.16 -4.49
C LEU A 29 5.15 18.81 -3.12
N ALA A 30 4.34 18.88 -2.05
CA ALA A 30 4.77 18.46 -0.72
C ALA A 30 5.11 16.96 -0.67
N SER A 31 4.36 16.13 -1.40
CA SER A 31 4.64 14.69 -1.45
C SER A 31 5.82 14.34 -2.36
N SER A 32 6.04 15.06 -3.47
CA SER A 32 7.22 14.82 -4.32
C SER A 32 8.54 15.19 -3.63
N ALA A 33 8.56 16.24 -2.80
CA ALA A 33 9.74 16.58 -2.01
C ALA A 33 10.04 15.51 -0.94
N GLN A 34 9.00 14.88 -0.39
CA GLN A 34 9.11 13.85 0.63
C GLN A 34 9.75 12.55 0.12
N TYR A 35 9.70 12.28 -1.19
CA TYR A 35 10.30 11.11 -1.81
C TYR A 35 11.41 11.46 -2.82
N GLY A 36 12.08 12.62 -2.69
CA GLY A 36 13.21 12.98 -3.55
C GLY A 36 12.87 13.08 -5.05
N GLY A 37 11.65 13.47 -5.40
CA GLY A 37 11.16 13.56 -6.78
C GLY A 37 10.44 12.31 -7.29
N LEU A 38 10.43 11.21 -6.52
CA LEU A 38 9.67 10.00 -6.86
C LEU A 38 8.17 10.24 -6.74
N GLY A 39 7.39 9.52 -7.55
CA GLY A 39 5.95 9.69 -7.60
C GLY A 39 5.18 8.42 -7.93
N LYS A 40 3.95 8.58 -8.38
CA LYS A 40 3.04 7.47 -8.72
C LYS A 40 3.68 6.46 -9.69
N ALA A 41 4.48 6.93 -10.65
CA ALA A 41 5.18 6.09 -11.63
C ALA A 41 6.16 5.11 -10.97
N ASP A 42 6.72 5.49 -9.82
CA ASP A 42 7.67 4.70 -9.03
C ASP A 42 6.99 3.73 -8.05
N GLY A 43 5.66 3.70 -8.02
CA GLY A 43 4.89 2.90 -7.07
C GLY A 43 4.54 3.62 -5.77
N VAL A 44 4.81 4.94 -5.65
CA VAL A 44 4.41 5.72 -4.48
C VAL A 44 2.87 5.81 -4.39
N VAL A 45 2.32 5.44 -3.24
CA VAL A 45 0.89 5.55 -2.93
C VAL A 45 0.61 6.91 -2.27
N LEU A 46 -0.03 7.82 -3.03
CA LEU A 46 -0.25 9.22 -2.63
C LEU A 46 -1.65 9.53 -2.09
N TYR A 47 -2.56 8.58 -2.22
CA TYR A 47 -3.96 8.64 -1.83
C TYR A 47 -4.44 7.22 -1.54
N PRO A 48 -5.61 7.03 -0.89
CA PRO A 48 -6.16 5.69 -0.69
C PRO A 48 -6.24 4.92 -2.02
N VAL A 49 -5.55 3.78 -2.08
CA VAL A 49 -5.48 2.88 -3.24
C VAL A 49 -5.97 1.50 -2.81
N THR A 50 -6.87 0.92 -3.59
CA THR A 50 -7.38 -0.44 -3.42
C THR A 50 -6.66 -1.40 -4.38
N VAL A 51 -6.81 -2.70 -4.14
CA VAL A 51 -6.29 -3.76 -5.04
C VAL A 51 -6.98 -3.80 -6.41
N PHE A 52 -7.99 -2.97 -6.65
CA PHE A 52 -8.70 -2.85 -7.93
C PHE A 52 -8.22 -1.67 -8.77
N ASP A 53 -7.42 -0.76 -8.21
CA ASP A 53 -6.97 0.43 -8.92
C ASP A 53 -5.85 0.13 -9.92
N GLY A 54 -5.88 0.82 -11.07
CA GLY A 54 -4.87 0.71 -12.14
C GLY A 54 -3.63 1.57 -11.94
N VAL A 55 -3.23 1.83 -10.68
CA VAL A 55 -2.01 2.61 -10.39
C VAL A 55 -0.78 1.72 -10.42
N PRO A 56 0.43 2.22 -10.74
CA PRO A 56 1.64 1.38 -10.86
C PRO A 56 1.93 0.51 -9.63
N ALA A 57 1.66 1.02 -8.42
CA ALA A 57 1.81 0.24 -7.18
C ALA A 57 0.99 -1.06 -7.17
N VAL A 58 -0.12 -1.13 -7.91
CA VAL A 58 -1.00 -2.30 -7.98
C VAL A 58 -0.89 -3.00 -9.33
N ALA A 59 -0.86 -2.25 -10.43
CA ALA A 59 -0.83 -2.76 -11.78
C ALA A 59 0.46 -3.52 -12.13
N ASN A 60 1.56 -3.23 -11.45
CA ASN A 60 2.85 -3.89 -11.64
C ASN A 60 3.12 -5.00 -10.61
N LEU A 61 2.15 -5.35 -9.76
CA LEU A 61 2.23 -6.57 -8.97
C LEU A 61 2.24 -7.78 -9.91
N ASP A 62 2.86 -8.86 -9.44
CA ASP A 62 2.74 -10.15 -10.11
C ASP A 62 1.26 -10.51 -10.34
N PRO A 63 0.89 -10.97 -11.55
CA PRO A 63 -0.52 -11.21 -11.88
C PRO A 63 -1.23 -12.20 -10.96
N ASP A 64 -0.54 -13.25 -10.50
CA ASP A 64 -1.13 -14.27 -9.64
C ASP A 64 -1.33 -13.73 -8.22
N LEU A 65 -0.38 -12.94 -7.72
CA LEU A 65 -0.55 -12.21 -6.46
C LEU A 65 -1.75 -11.25 -6.54
N LEU A 66 -1.84 -10.47 -7.63
CA LEU A 66 -2.92 -9.51 -7.82
C LEU A 66 -4.29 -10.20 -7.94
N ASP A 67 -4.38 -11.35 -8.62
CA ASP A 67 -5.62 -12.12 -8.67
C ASP A 67 -6.01 -12.65 -7.29
N ALA A 68 -5.07 -13.24 -6.54
CA ALA A 68 -5.32 -13.72 -5.17
C ALA A 68 -5.82 -12.59 -4.26
N LEU A 69 -5.18 -11.41 -4.32
CA LEU A 69 -5.60 -10.22 -3.58
C LEU A 69 -7.01 -9.78 -3.94
N ARG A 70 -7.36 -9.78 -5.23
CA ARG A 70 -8.68 -9.38 -5.70
C ARG A 70 -9.76 -10.39 -5.33
N ARG A 71 -9.45 -11.70 -5.32
CA ARG A 71 -10.36 -12.74 -4.79
C ARG A 71 -10.58 -12.55 -3.30
N ALA A 72 -9.52 -12.40 -2.52
CA ALA A 72 -9.60 -12.14 -1.09
C ALA A 72 -10.39 -10.86 -0.77
N ALA A 73 -10.12 -9.77 -1.47
CA ALA A 73 -10.80 -8.49 -1.25
C ALA A 73 -12.28 -8.52 -1.64
N ARG A 74 -12.70 -9.38 -2.58
CA ARG A 74 -14.13 -9.55 -2.89
C ARG A 74 -14.86 -10.21 -1.73
N ASP A 75 -14.32 -11.30 -1.21
CA ASP A 75 -14.99 -12.04 -0.12
C ASP A 75 -14.91 -11.27 1.20
N ALA A 76 -13.81 -10.56 1.46
CA ALA A 76 -13.66 -9.72 2.66
C ALA A 76 -14.72 -8.61 2.74
N ARG A 77 -15.25 -8.15 1.59
CA ARG A 77 -16.32 -7.13 1.58
C ARG A 77 -17.63 -7.64 2.16
N ASP A 78 -17.90 -8.94 2.09
CA ASP A 78 -19.10 -9.53 2.71
C ASP A 78 -19.01 -9.44 4.25
N ASP A 79 -17.79 -9.37 4.79
CA ASP A 79 -17.51 -9.12 6.20
C ASP A 79 -17.31 -7.62 6.53
N GLY A 80 -17.59 -6.72 5.57
CA GLY A 80 -17.42 -5.28 5.74
C GLY A 80 -15.96 -4.81 5.77
N VAL A 81 -15.03 -5.62 5.25
CA VAL A 81 -13.59 -5.33 5.24
C VAL A 81 -13.14 -4.90 3.84
N GLU A 82 -12.42 -3.78 3.77
CA GLU A 82 -11.86 -3.24 2.52
C GLU A 82 -10.33 -3.24 2.56
N PHE A 83 -9.71 -3.60 1.43
CA PHE A 83 -8.26 -3.70 1.31
C PHE A 83 -7.68 -2.43 0.69
N PHE A 84 -6.99 -1.64 1.53
CA PHE A 84 -6.18 -0.52 1.08
C PHE A 84 -4.69 -0.89 1.12
N VAL A 85 -4.00 -0.54 0.04
CA VAL A 85 -2.58 -0.77 -0.18
C VAL A 85 -1.80 0.44 0.34
N ASN A 86 -0.91 0.22 1.30
CA ASN A 86 0.07 1.22 1.72
C ASN A 86 1.27 1.26 0.77
N SER A 87 1.64 0.10 0.23
CA SER A 87 2.70 -0.06 -0.76
C SER A 87 2.50 -1.36 -1.52
N GLY A 88 2.66 -1.36 -2.83
CA GLY A 88 2.66 -2.58 -3.64
C GLY A 88 3.98 -2.70 -4.38
N TRP A 89 3.95 -2.78 -5.70
CA TRP A 89 5.16 -2.72 -6.52
C TRP A 89 5.91 -1.40 -6.30
N ARG A 90 7.25 -1.46 -6.28
CA ARG A 90 8.14 -0.31 -6.16
C ARG A 90 9.18 -0.31 -7.29
N SER A 91 9.49 0.86 -7.83
CA SER A 91 10.67 1.00 -8.68
C SER A 91 11.96 0.77 -7.87
N ARG A 92 13.04 0.44 -8.58
CA ARG A 92 14.37 0.27 -7.97
C ARG A 92 14.82 1.54 -7.25
N ASP A 93 14.61 2.70 -7.86
CA ASP A 93 14.97 4.00 -7.28
C ASP A 93 14.16 4.32 -6.02
N TYR A 94 12.88 3.93 -6.00
CA TYR A 94 12.06 4.09 -4.80
C TYR A 94 12.51 3.17 -3.67
N GLN A 95 12.82 1.91 -3.96
CA GLN A 95 13.35 0.99 -2.96
C GLN A 95 14.68 1.49 -2.39
N GLU A 96 15.57 2.01 -3.24
CA GLU A 96 16.86 2.56 -2.84
C GLU A 96 16.71 3.83 -1.99
N HIS A 97 15.75 4.70 -2.33
CA HIS A 97 15.40 5.85 -1.49
C HIS A 97 14.93 5.40 -0.09
N LEU A 98 14.00 4.44 -0.01
CA LEU A 98 13.52 3.91 1.27
C LEU A 98 14.64 3.27 2.10
N ARG A 99 15.59 2.59 1.43
CA ARG A 99 16.75 1.98 2.08
C ARG A 99 17.63 3.05 2.74
N ARG A 100 17.94 4.14 2.04
CA ARG A 100 18.71 5.26 2.62
C ARG A 100 17.99 5.93 3.79
N GLU A 101 16.68 6.16 3.66
CA GLU A 101 15.86 6.71 4.76
C GLU A 101 15.89 5.79 5.99
N ALA A 102 15.79 4.47 5.79
CA ALA A 102 15.91 3.50 6.87
C ALA A 102 17.31 3.54 7.52
N VAL A 103 18.39 3.63 6.74
CA VAL A 103 19.75 3.78 7.30
C VAL A 103 19.86 5.06 8.13
N SER A 104 19.35 6.19 7.63
CA SER A 104 19.33 7.44 8.37
C SER A 104 18.53 7.33 9.68
N LYS A 105 17.41 6.61 9.66
CA LYS A 105 16.53 6.42 10.82
C LYS A 105 17.10 5.46 11.87
N TYR A 106 17.71 4.36 11.44
CA TYR A 106 18.15 3.27 12.31
C TYR A 106 19.66 3.28 12.58
N GLY A 107 20.41 4.20 11.96
CA GLY A 107 21.81 4.47 12.23
C GLY A 107 22.81 3.51 11.58
N SER A 108 22.36 2.43 10.94
CA SER A 108 23.24 1.54 10.18
C SER A 108 22.47 0.73 9.13
N GLU A 109 23.19 0.24 8.12
CA GLU A 109 22.66 -0.71 7.15
C GLU A 109 22.13 -1.99 7.79
N ARG A 110 22.81 -2.48 8.84
CA ARG A 110 22.42 -3.69 9.55
C ARG A 110 21.08 -3.53 10.25
N GLU A 111 20.89 -2.44 11.01
CA GLU A 111 19.61 -2.21 11.69
C GLU A 111 18.49 -1.87 10.69
N ALA A 112 18.80 -1.13 9.63
CA ALA A 112 17.84 -0.84 8.57
C ALA A 112 17.39 -2.12 7.82
N ALA A 113 18.24 -3.14 7.71
CA ALA A 113 17.93 -4.37 6.97
C ALA A 113 16.83 -5.21 7.65
N ARG A 114 16.53 -4.92 8.92
CA ARG A 114 15.41 -5.52 9.67
C ARG A 114 14.04 -4.97 9.26
N TRP A 115 13.99 -3.96 8.39
CA TRP A 115 12.77 -3.28 7.96
C TRP A 115 12.70 -3.00 6.46
N VAL A 116 13.85 -2.78 5.82
CA VAL A 116 13.91 -2.40 4.40
C VAL A 116 15.02 -3.18 3.71
N ALA A 117 14.60 -4.09 2.83
CA ALA A 117 15.48 -4.88 1.96
C ALA A 117 16.27 -4.00 0.97
N THR A 118 17.32 -4.56 0.39
CA THR A 118 18.05 -3.93 -0.71
C THR A 118 17.21 -3.95 -1.99
N VAL A 119 17.67 -3.23 -3.01
CA VAL A 119 16.99 -3.19 -4.31
C VAL A 119 16.90 -4.58 -4.95
N ASP A 120 17.93 -5.40 -4.80
CA ASP A 120 18.03 -6.70 -5.48
C ASP A 120 17.23 -7.80 -4.80
N THR A 121 16.96 -7.67 -3.49
CA THR A 121 16.24 -8.70 -2.72
C THR A 121 14.81 -8.32 -2.37
N SER A 122 14.41 -7.06 -2.56
CA SER A 122 13.06 -6.59 -2.23
C SER A 122 11.97 -7.29 -3.06
N ALA A 123 11.07 -7.99 -2.36
CA ALA A 123 9.89 -8.58 -2.96
C ALA A 123 8.94 -7.54 -3.59
N HIS A 124 8.94 -6.29 -3.08
CA HIS A 124 8.18 -5.21 -3.71
C HIS A 124 8.74 -4.79 -5.07
N VAL A 125 10.07 -4.81 -5.24
CA VAL A 125 10.72 -4.51 -6.53
C VAL A 125 10.37 -5.61 -7.55
N ALA A 126 10.34 -6.86 -7.09
CA ALA A 126 9.92 -8.01 -7.91
C ALA A 126 8.39 -8.04 -8.18
N GLY A 127 7.59 -7.19 -7.53
CA GLY A 127 6.13 -7.23 -7.61
C GLY A 127 5.48 -8.40 -6.84
N HIS A 128 6.23 -9.09 -6.00
CA HIS A 128 5.81 -10.29 -5.27
C HIS A 128 5.29 -10.00 -3.85
N ALA A 129 5.20 -8.73 -3.44
CA ALA A 129 4.72 -8.34 -2.12
C ALA A 129 3.79 -7.13 -2.15
N VAL A 130 2.88 -7.09 -1.17
CA VAL A 130 1.99 -5.96 -0.91
C VAL A 130 1.92 -5.67 0.59
N ASP A 131 1.87 -4.38 0.93
CA ASP A 131 1.64 -3.88 2.27
C ASP A 131 0.18 -3.43 2.42
N ILE A 132 -0.59 -4.13 3.26
CA ILE A 132 -2.00 -3.84 3.53
C ILE A 132 -2.12 -2.91 4.74
N GLY A 133 -2.77 -1.77 4.58
CA GLY A 133 -2.81 -0.71 5.59
C GLY A 133 -3.73 -1.00 6.79
N PRO A 134 -5.06 -1.09 6.57
CA PRO A 134 -6.03 -1.17 7.65
C PRO A 134 -5.81 -2.38 8.55
N SER A 135 -5.86 -2.18 9.87
CA SER A 135 -5.71 -3.28 10.85
C SER A 135 -6.82 -4.33 10.73
N GLY A 136 -8.05 -3.91 10.40
CA GLY A 136 -9.15 -4.83 10.14
C GLY A 136 -8.87 -5.76 8.94
N ALA A 137 -8.33 -5.21 7.85
CA ALA A 137 -7.93 -6.00 6.69
C ALA A 137 -6.79 -6.98 6.99
N ARG A 138 -5.77 -6.53 7.74
CA ARG A 138 -4.67 -7.41 8.19
C ARG A 138 -5.16 -8.51 9.13
N ARG A 139 -6.09 -8.20 10.03
CA ARG A 139 -6.72 -9.21 10.89
C ARG A 139 -7.48 -10.25 10.05
N TRP A 140 -8.30 -9.79 9.10
CA TRP A 140 -9.04 -10.68 8.22
C TRP A 140 -8.09 -11.58 7.40
N LEU A 141 -7.00 -11.02 6.86
CA LEU A 141 -5.97 -11.80 6.15
C LEU A 141 -5.22 -12.78 7.07
N SER A 142 -5.02 -12.45 8.34
CA SER A 142 -4.46 -13.40 9.32
C SER A 142 -5.38 -14.60 9.55
N GLU A 143 -6.69 -14.41 9.46
CA GLU A 143 -7.69 -15.46 9.74
C GLU A 143 -8.06 -16.25 8.46
N HIS A 144 -8.03 -15.60 7.29
CA HIS A 144 -8.55 -16.16 6.04
C HIS A 144 -7.52 -16.22 4.90
N GLY A 145 -6.40 -15.52 4.99
CA GLY A 145 -5.48 -15.30 3.86
C GLY A 145 -4.92 -16.58 3.24
N ALA A 146 -4.66 -17.61 4.06
CA ALA A 146 -4.14 -18.90 3.59
C ALA A 146 -5.01 -19.54 2.50
N ARG A 147 -6.34 -19.37 2.53
CA ARG A 147 -7.26 -19.93 1.50
C ARG A 147 -7.04 -19.33 0.10
N TYR A 148 -6.32 -18.22 0.00
CA TYR A 148 -5.91 -17.59 -1.26
C TYR A 148 -4.41 -17.68 -1.51
N GLY A 149 -3.67 -18.35 -0.63
CA GLY A 149 -2.21 -18.33 -0.63
C GLY A 149 -1.61 -17.01 -0.15
N LEU A 150 -2.37 -16.10 0.46
CA LEU A 150 -1.86 -14.81 0.93
C LEU A 150 -1.33 -14.95 2.36
N CYS A 151 -0.02 -14.82 2.52
CA CYS A 151 0.64 -15.06 3.81
C CYS A 151 1.43 -13.85 4.28
N GLN A 152 1.26 -13.51 5.57
CA GLN A 152 2.22 -12.67 6.25
C GLN A 152 3.57 -13.41 6.29
N ILE A 153 4.66 -12.71 6.01
CA ILE A 153 6.00 -13.34 5.95
C ILE A 153 6.86 -12.97 7.16
N TYR A 154 6.78 -11.72 7.63
CA TYR A 154 7.63 -11.20 8.70
C TYR A 154 6.82 -10.86 9.95
N ARG A 155 7.27 -11.33 11.11
CA ARG A 155 6.59 -11.11 12.40
C ARG A 155 6.54 -9.62 12.78
N ASN A 156 7.59 -8.86 12.48
CA ASN A 156 7.68 -7.43 12.75
C ASN A 156 6.93 -6.56 11.72
N GLU A 157 6.42 -7.15 10.64
CA GLU A 157 5.71 -6.44 9.57
C GLU A 157 4.33 -7.08 9.31
N PRO A 158 3.35 -6.88 10.22
CA PRO A 158 2.00 -7.43 10.08
C PRO A 158 1.23 -6.91 8.85
N TRP A 159 1.80 -5.95 8.13
CA TRP A 159 1.27 -5.42 6.89
C TRP A 159 1.80 -6.13 5.64
N HIS A 160 2.95 -6.81 5.70
CA HIS A 160 3.64 -7.37 4.53
C HIS A 160 3.11 -8.76 4.18
N TYR A 161 2.46 -8.88 3.03
CA TYR A 161 1.91 -10.13 2.51
C TYR A 161 2.53 -10.51 1.16
N GLU A 162 2.77 -11.80 0.97
CA GLU A 162 3.22 -12.38 -0.29
C GLU A 162 2.35 -13.58 -0.68
N LEU A 163 2.38 -13.96 -1.95
CA LEU A 163 1.73 -15.18 -2.43
C LEU A 163 2.59 -16.42 -2.08
N ARG A 164 1.95 -17.42 -1.51
CA ARG A 164 2.45 -18.76 -1.18
C ARG A 164 1.36 -19.76 -1.59
N PRO A 165 1.33 -20.21 -2.86
CA PRO A 165 0.27 -21.07 -3.36
C PRO A 165 0.06 -22.34 -2.51
N GLU A 166 1.14 -22.89 -1.95
CA GLU A 166 1.12 -24.06 -1.09
C GLU A 166 0.32 -23.84 0.20
N ALA A 167 0.11 -22.59 0.61
CA ALA A 167 -0.65 -22.27 1.81
C ALA A 167 -2.16 -22.55 1.69
N ILE A 168 -2.67 -22.73 0.46
CA ILE A 168 -4.06 -23.11 0.21
C ILE A 168 -4.36 -24.48 0.83
N ASP A 169 -3.43 -25.42 0.69
CA ASP A 169 -3.57 -26.79 1.20
C ASP A 169 -2.85 -26.99 2.54
N GLY A 170 -1.72 -26.31 2.75
CA GLY A 170 -0.81 -26.52 3.89
C GLY A 170 -0.84 -25.45 4.97
N GLY A 171 -1.57 -24.35 4.76
CA GLY A 171 -1.49 -23.16 5.62
C GLY A 171 -0.20 -22.36 5.40
N CYS A 172 -0.15 -21.15 5.95
CA CYS A 172 1.01 -20.27 5.76
C CYS A 172 2.28 -20.84 6.40
N PRO A 173 3.46 -20.64 5.78
CA PRO A 173 4.72 -21.05 6.36
C PRO A 173 5.00 -20.29 7.67
N PRO A 174 5.89 -20.82 8.53
CA PRO A 174 6.32 -20.10 9.73
C PRO A 174 6.86 -18.70 9.40
N LEU A 175 6.47 -17.71 10.18
CA LEU A 175 6.96 -16.34 10.05
C LEU A 175 8.46 -16.26 10.37
N TYR A 176 9.20 -15.53 9.55
CA TYR A 176 10.53 -15.04 9.92
C TYR A 176 10.40 -13.95 11.00
N ALA A 177 11.43 -13.78 11.84
CA ALA A 177 11.41 -12.74 12.87
C ALA A 177 11.39 -11.33 12.25
N ASP A 178 12.23 -11.13 11.23
CA ASP A 178 12.31 -9.96 10.37
C ASP A 178 13.00 -10.35 9.04
N PRO A 179 13.08 -9.45 8.03
CA PRO A 179 13.68 -9.76 6.73
C PRO A 179 15.11 -10.31 6.80
N THR A 180 15.90 -9.97 7.83
CA THR A 180 17.27 -10.49 7.96
C THR A 180 17.33 -12.00 8.25
N HIS A 181 16.20 -12.63 8.59
CA HIS A 181 16.11 -14.08 8.81
C HIS A 181 15.61 -14.84 7.57
N ASP A 182 15.24 -14.13 6.51
CA ASP A 182 14.81 -14.72 5.25
C ASP A 182 16.03 -15.05 4.36
N PRO A 183 16.24 -16.32 3.99
CA PRO A 183 17.38 -16.71 3.14
C PRO A 183 17.44 -15.96 1.82
N ARG A 184 16.30 -15.50 1.29
CA ARG A 184 16.25 -14.73 0.03
C ARG A 184 16.96 -13.37 0.15
N MET A 185 17.08 -12.84 1.37
CA MET A 185 17.66 -11.54 1.68
C MET A 185 19.18 -11.59 1.93
N GLN A 186 19.78 -12.78 1.89
CA GLN A 186 21.20 -13.02 2.23
C GLN A 186 22.11 -13.16 1.00
N GLN A 187 21.68 -12.67 -0.16
CA GLN A 187 22.40 -12.74 -1.43
C GLN A 187 23.41 -11.62 -1.60
#